data_AF-A0AA37FX23-F1
#
_entry.id   AF-A0AA37FX23-F1
#
_cell.length_a   1.000
_cell.length_b   1.000
_cell.length_c   1.000
_cell.angle_alpha   90.00
_cell.angle_beta   90.00
_cell.angle_gamma   90.00
#
_symmetry.space_group_name_H-M   'P 1'
#
loop_
_entity.id
_entity.type
_entity.pdbx_description
1 polymer ?
#
loop_
_entity_poly.entity_id
_entity_poly.type
_entity_poly.pdbx_seq_one_letter_code
_entity_poly.pdbx_strand_id
1 'polypeptide(L)'
;MYPIGAHLVTPRTGYDHHGIYVGNGKVVHYAGFARGFNTGPVEEVTLETFTDGGRCRVKSHANQKFYGVEVAERARAKIGEDSYNLAFNNCEHLCEWCVNGRHHSEQVFNAATGFLVTMTMAVLGVGYGISKGRMRV
;
A
#
# COMPACT_ATOMS: atom_id res chain seq x y z
N MET A 1 -14.02 15.59 0.01
CA MET A 1 -13.12 15.36 -1.14
C MET A 1 -11.68 15.48 -0.65
N TYR A 2 -10.76 14.61 -1.09
CA TYR A 2 -9.36 14.61 -0.63
C TYR A 2 -8.56 15.75 -1.28
N PRO A 3 -7.51 16.28 -0.62
CA PRO A 3 -6.63 17.26 -1.24
C PRO A 3 -5.75 16.60 -2.31
N ILE A 4 -5.47 17.31 -3.41
CA ILE A 4 -4.54 16.83 -4.45
C ILE A 4 -3.19 16.52 -3.80
N GLY A 5 -2.55 15.42 -4.19
CA GLY A 5 -1.30 14.93 -3.62
C GLY A 5 -1.46 14.18 -2.30
N ALA A 6 -2.68 13.97 -1.80
CA ALA A 6 -2.90 13.19 -0.58
C ALA A 6 -2.44 11.73 -0.77
N HIS A 7 -1.61 11.24 0.17
CA HIS A 7 -1.34 9.81 0.33
C HIS A 7 -2.58 9.16 0.96
N LEU A 8 -3.30 8.42 0.14
CA LEU A 8 -4.50 7.67 0.48
C LEU A 8 -4.16 6.24 0.89
N VAL A 9 -4.79 5.76 1.96
CA VAL A 9 -4.70 4.38 2.41
C VAL A 9 -6.11 3.82 2.53
N THR A 10 -6.34 2.67 1.92
CA THR A 10 -7.60 1.93 2.02
C THR A 10 -7.31 0.51 2.52
N PRO A 11 -7.88 0.08 3.66
CA PRO A 11 -7.66 -1.27 4.18
C PRO A 11 -8.21 -2.32 3.22
N ARG A 12 -7.44 -3.39 3.02
CA ARG A 12 -7.82 -4.60 2.27
C ARG A 12 -7.72 -5.82 3.20
N THR A 13 -8.28 -6.95 2.79
CA THR A 13 -8.16 -8.19 3.56
C THR A 13 -6.70 -8.63 3.60
N GLY A 14 -6.05 -8.42 4.76
CA GLY A 14 -4.67 -8.84 5.00
C GLY A 14 -3.58 -7.81 4.66
N TYR A 15 -3.90 -6.60 4.18
CA TYR A 15 -2.92 -5.54 3.92
C TYR A 15 -3.57 -4.14 3.80
N ASP A 16 -2.74 -3.08 3.86
CA ASP A 16 -3.16 -1.71 3.53
C ASP A 16 -2.79 -1.40 2.08
N HIS A 17 -3.73 -0.86 1.29
CA HIS A 17 -3.48 -0.46 -0.10
C HIS A 17 -3.25 1.04 -0.19
N HIS A 18 -2.18 1.43 -0.88
CA HIS A 18 -1.68 2.80 -0.90
C HIS A 18 -1.81 3.42 -2.30
N GLY A 19 -2.15 4.71 -2.35
CA GLY A 19 -2.23 5.48 -3.59
C GLY A 19 -2.13 6.98 -3.36
N ILE A 20 -1.91 7.74 -4.44
CA ILE A 20 -1.87 9.20 -4.43
C ILE A 20 -3.13 9.75 -5.08
N TYR A 21 -3.87 10.60 -4.39
CA TYR A 21 -4.99 11.33 -4.98
C TYR A 21 -4.48 12.39 -5.96
N VAL A 22 -4.90 12.33 -7.22
CA VAL A 22 -4.38 13.20 -8.30
C VAL A 22 -5.41 14.19 -8.84
N GLY A 23 -6.51 14.39 -8.11
CA GLY A 23 -7.61 15.29 -8.48
C GLY A 23 -8.71 14.60 -9.28
N ASN A 24 -9.84 15.30 -9.45
CA ASN A 24 -10.99 14.86 -10.26
C ASN A 24 -11.50 13.45 -9.93
N GLY A 25 -11.47 13.07 -8.65
CA GLY A 25 -11.92 11.74 -8.23
C GLY A 25 -11.00 10.61 -8.70
N LYS A 26 -9.73 10.88 -9.01
CA LYS A 26 -8.77 9.89 -9.48
C LYS A 26 -7.62 9.66 -8.51
N VAL A 27 -7.08 8.44 -8.54
CA VAL A 27 -5.98 7.98 -7.70
C VAL A 27 -4.97 7.23 -8.55
N VAL A 28 -3.68 7.51 -8.36
CA VAL A 28 -2.58 6.73 -8.93
C VAL A 28 -2.08 5.73 -7.90
N HIS A 29 -1.96 4.46 -8.28
CA HIS A 29 -1.45 3.40 -7.42
C HIS A 29 -0.82 2.27 -8.25
N TYR A 30 -0.11 1.36 -7.58
CA TYR A 30 0.29 0.08 -8.18
C TYR A 30 -0.92 -0.87 -8.27
N ALA A 31 -1.20 -1.44 -9.45
CA ALA A 31 -2.36 -2.31 -9.68
C ALA A 31 -2.28 -3.69 -9.00
N GLY A 32 -1.18 -4.02 -8.31
CA GLY A 32 -0.97 -5.34 -7.70
C GLY A 32 -1.95 -5.69 -6.59
N PHE A 33 -2.46 -6.93 -6.60
CA PHE A 33 -3.50 -7.49 -5.71
C PHE A 33 -4.87 -6.79 -5.72
N ALA A 34 -4.99 -5.58 -6.26
CA ALA A 34 -6.25 -4.84 -6.34
C ALA A 34 -7.30 -5.54 -7.23
N ARG A 35 -6.89 -6.46 -8.12
CA ARG A 35 -7.79 -7.22 -9.02
C ARG A 35 -7.60 -8.75 -8.96
N GLY A 36 -7.03 -9.27 -7.86
CA GLY A 36 -6.71 -10.71 -7.68
C GLY A 36 -5.20 -11.00 -7.64
N PHE A 37 -4.80 -12.28 -7.68
CA PHE A 37 -3.40 -12.71 -7.56
C PHE A 37 -2.43 -12.20 -8.64
N ASN A 38 -2.92 -11.43 -9.62
CA ASN A 38 -2.09 -10.86 -10.68
C ASN A 38 -1.48 -9.52 -10.25
N THR A 39 -0.19 -9.39 -10.55
CA THR A 39 0.56 -8.13 -10.48
C THR A 39 0.17 -7.25 -11.68
N GLY A 40 0.28 -5.93 -11.51
CA GLY A 40 0.05 -4.99 -12.61
C GLY A 40 0.78 -3.66 -12.38
N PRO A 41 0.92 -2.85 -13.44
CA PRO A 41 1.73 -1.65 -13.42
C PRO A 41 1.14 -0.56 -12.51
N VAL A 42 1.87 0.53 -12.33
CA VAL A 42 1.27 1.77 -11.81
C VAL A 42 0.21 2.27 -12.79
N GLU A 43 -0.99 2.54 -12.28
CA GLU A 43 -2.14 2.99 -13.07
C GLU A 43 -2.86 4.16 -12.40
N GLU A 44 -3.63 4.92 -13.18
CA GLU A 44 -4.58 5.93 -12.71
C GLU A 44 -5.99 5.36 -12.80
N VAL A 45 -6.69 5.27 -11.68
CA VAL A 45 -8.07 4.77 -11.59
C VAL A 45 -8.97 5.78 -10.89
N THR A 46 -10.28 5.53 -10.91
CA THR A 46 -11.22 6.30 -10.10
C THR A 46 -11.02 6.00 -8.61
N LEU A 47 -11.37 6.95 -7.75
CA LEU A 47 -11.36 6.78 -6.30
C LEU A 47 -12.24 5.62 -5.87
N GLU A 48 -13.38 5.41 -6.53
CA GLU A 48 -14.29 4.28 -6.29
C GLU A 48 -13.62 2.94 -6.59
N THR A 49 -12.94 2.83 -7.74
CA THR A 49 -12.15 1.63 -8.08
C THR A 49 -11.02 1.41 -7.09
N PHE A 50 -10.32 2.47 -6.68
CA PHE A 50 -9.23 2.40 -5.72
C PHE A 50 -9.70 1.90 -4.35
N THR A 51 -10.87 2.34 -3.87
CA THR A 51 -11.40 1.95 -2.56
C THR A 51 -12.12 0.61 -2.59
N ASP A 52 -12.68 0.20 -3.73
CA ASP A 52 -13.43 -1.06 -3.90
C ASP A 52 -14.52 -1.23 -2.83
N GLY A 53 -15.35 -0.19 -2.69
CA GLY A 53 -16.38 -0.10 -1.66
C GLY A 53 -15.87 0.12 -0.22
N GLY A 54 -14.56 0.11 -0.01
CA GLY A 54 -13.90 0.35 1.29
C GLY A 54 -13.85 1.83 1.71
N ARG A 55 -13.40 2.05 2.94
CA ARG A 55 -13.12 3.39 3.48
C ARG A 55 -11.67 3.78 3.20
N CYS A 56 -11.43 5.07 3.00
CA CYS A 56 -10.09 5.60 2.78
C CYS A 56 -9.71 6.68 3.81
N ARG A 57 -8.45 6.65 4.26
CA ARG A 57 -7.84 7.63 5.16
C ARG A 57 -6.65 8.32 4.49
N VAL A 58 -6.34 9.55 4.90
CA VAL A 58 -5.11 10.24 4.51
C VAL A 58 -3.98 9.86 5.48
N LYS A 59 -2.83 9.41 4.97
CA LYS A 59 -1.61 9.19 5.75
C LYS A 59 -0.81 10.49 5.83
N SER A 60 -0.58 10.99 7.03
CA SER A 60 0.27 12.16 7.27
C SER A 60 1.76 11.82 7.26
N HIS A 61 2.58 12.76 6.82
CA HIS A 61 4.04 12.61 6.70
C HIS A 61 4.73 13.77 7.42
N ALA A 62 5.49 13.48 8.47
CA ALA A 62 6.12 14.53 9.29
C ALA A 62 7.19 15.34 8.54
N ASN A 63 7.88 14.72 7.59
CA ASN A 63 9.01 15.30 6.85
C ASN A 63 8.76 15.34 5.33
N GLN A 64 7.50 15.56 4.94
CA GLN A 64 7.08 15.63 3.54
C GLN A 64 7.83 16.74 2.80
N LYS A 65 8.38 16.42 1.62
CA LYS A 65 9.16 17.39 0.82
C LYS A 65 8.33 18.03 -0.28
N PHE A 66 7.42 17.27 -0.86
CA PHE A 66 6.59 17.69 -1.99
C PHE A 66 5.13 17.70 -1.59
N TYR A 67 4.32 18.61 -2.14
CA TYR A 67 2.90 18.75 -1.78
C TYR A 67 2.02 18.97 -3.00
N GLY A 68 0.71 18.73 -2.85
CA GLY A 68 -0.28 19.19 -3.82
C GLY A 68 -0.08 18.60 -5.21
N VAL A 69 -0.09 19.49 -6.21
CA VAL A 69 0.06 19.16 -7.63
C VAL A 69 1.39 18.47 -7.92
N GLU A 70 2.49 18.87 -7.27
CA GLU A 70 3.80 18.28 -7.49
C GLU A 70 3.82 16.79 -7.14
N VAL A 71 3.22 16.40 -6.01
CA VAL A 71 3.07 14.98 -5.64
C VAL A 71 2.22 14.23 -6.68
N ALA A 72 1.18 14.86 -7.21
CA ALA A 72 0.32 14.25 -8.23
C ALA A 72 1.06 14.07 -9.57
N GLU A 73 1.87 15.04 -9.99
CA GLU A 73 2.72 14.95 -11.19
C GLU A 73 3.77 13.84 -11.04
N ARG A 74 4.42 13.76 -9.87
CA ARG A 74 5.36 12.68 -9.54
C ARG A 74 4.68 11.32 -9.62
N ALA A 75 3.47 11.18 -9.08
CA ALA A 75 2.72 9.93 -9.18
C ALA A 75 2.41 9.58 -10.63
N ARG A 76 1.94 10.54 -11.44
CA ARG A 76 1.67 10.31 -12.88
C ARG A 76 2.90 9.95 -13.68
N ALA A 77 4.06 10.49 -13.34
CA ALA A 77 5.33 10.15 -13.98
C ALA A 77 5.74 8.67 -13.79
N LYS A 78 5.09 7.96 -12.86
CA LYS A 78 5.33 6.55 -12.58
C LYS A 78 4.34 5.61 -13.28
N ILE A 79 3.31 6.12 -13.95
CA ILE A 79 2.32 5.30 -14.67
C ILE A 79 3.02 4.41 -15.69
N GLY A 80 2.67 3.13 -15.70
CA GLY A 80 3.28 2.10 -16.55
C GLY A 80 4.54 1.44 -15.96
N GLU A 81 5.07 1.92 -14.82
CA GLU A 81 6.17 1.23 -14.13
C GLU A 81 5.70 -0.16 -13.65
N ASP A 82 6.50 -1.18 -13.98
CA ASP A 82 6.21 -2.60 -13.69
C ASP A 82 7.44 -3.32 -13.12
N SER A 83 8.06 -2.74 -12.08
CA SER A 83 9.26 -3.30 -11.43
C SER A 83 8.86 -4.01 -10.13
N TYR A 84 8.58 -5.32 -10.20
CA TYR A 84 7.97 -6.05 -9.08
C TYR A 84 8.96 -6.71 -8.13
N ASN A 85 8.79 -6.47 -6.81
CA ASN A 85 9.39 -7.28 -5.74
C ASN A 85 8.49 -7.41 -4.48
N LEU A 86 7.16 -7.27 -4.60
CA LEU A 86 6.05 -7.40 -3.60
C LEU A 86 5.15 -6.13 -3.61
N ALA A 87 3.94 -6.24 -4.17
CA ALA A 87 3.02 -5.12 -4.46
C ALA A 87 2.72 -4.24 -3.24
N PHE A 88 2.60 -4.87 -2.07
CA PHE A 88 2.26 -4.22 -0.81
C PHE A 88 3.32 -3.19 -0.44
N ASN A 89 4.60 -3.58 -0.48
CA ASN A 89 5.71 -2.67 -0.21
C ASN A 89 5.85 -1.65 -1.34
N ASN A 90 5.63 -2.07 -2.59
CA ASN A 90 5.77 -1.19 -3.74
C ASN A 90 4.74 -0.05 -3.77
N CYS A 91 3.48 -0.29 -3.38
CA CYS A 91 2.47 0.77 -3.35
C CYS A 91 2.76 1.83 -2.27
N GLU A 92 3.22 1.40 -1.09
CA GLU A 92 3.67 2.33 -0.06
C GLU A 92 4.93 3.08 -0.51
N HIS A 93 5.92 2.37 -1.06
CA HIS A 93 7.16 2.96 -1.58
C HIS A 93 6.91 3.96 -2.71
N LEU A 94 5.99 3.67 -3.62
CA LEU A 94 5.57 4.62 -4.65
C LEU A 94 5.08 5.91 -3.99
N CYS A 95 4.20 5.81 -3.00
CA CYS A 95 3.65 6.98 -2.33
C CYS A 95 4.73 7.73 -1.55
N GLU A 96 5.62 7.03 -0.83
CA GLU A 96 6.78 7.60 -0.14
C GLU A 96 7.73 8.32 -1.11
N TRP A 97 8.01 7.73 -2.27
CA TRP A 97 8.79 8.37 -3.31
C TRP A 97 8.08 9.63 -3.82
N CYS A 98 6.77 9.59 -4.04
CA CYS A 98 6.01 10.76 -4.48
C CYS A 98 6.08 11.91 -3.46
N VAL A 99 5.95 11.64 -2.15
CA VAL A 99 5.93 12.69 -1.12
C VAL A 99 7.32 13.15 -0.66
N ASN A 100 8.34 12.29 -0.70
CA ASN A 100 9.65 12.53 -0.07
C ASN A 100 10.84 12.50 -1.04
N GLY A 101 10.66 11.99 -2.27
CA GLY A 101 11.72 11.84 -3.27
C GLY A 101 12.87 10.92 -2.90
N ARG A 102 12.74 10.14 -1.81
CA ARG A 102 13.74 9.16 -1.43
C ARG A 102 13.58 7.93 -2.32
N HIS A 103 14.63 7.57 -3.04
CA HIS A 103 14.78 6.22 -3.56
C HIS A 103 15.18 5.33 -2.37
N HIS A 104 14.36 4.37 -1.99
CA HIS A 104 14.76 3.36 -1.01
C HIS A 104 15.03 2.04 -1.74
N SER A 105 16.31 1.81 -2.06
CA SER A 105 16.86 0.46 -2.06
C SER A 105 17.04 0.08 -0.60
N GLU A 106 16.21 -0.83 -0.10
CA GLU A 106 16.54 -1.83 0.93
C GLU A 106 15.24 -2.51 1.38
N GLN A 107 15.06 -3.75 0.94
CA GLN A 107 14.56 -4.84 1.76
C GLN A 107 14.87 -6.15 1.03
N VAL A 108 15.79 -6.90 1.62
CA VAL A 108 16.06 -8.29 1.28
C VAL A 108 14.72 -9.03 1.33
N PHE A 109 14.40 -9.61 0.18
CA PHE A 109 13.21 -10.38 -0.12
C PHE A 109 13.07 -11.55 0.87
N ASN A 110 12.15 -11.46 1.84
CA ASN A 110 11.61 -12.63 2.56
C ASN A 110 10.31 -12.28 3.29
N ALA A 111 9.24 -12.00 2.54
CA ALA A 111 7.87 -12.01 3.06
C ALA A 111 7.03 -13.20 2.56
N ALA A 112 7.63 -14.11 1.78
CA ALA A 112 6.96 -15.34 1.33
C ALA A 112 6.61 -16.27 2.50
N THR A 113 7.38 -16.21 3.60
CA THR A 113 7.22 -17.11 4.76
C THR A 113 6.07 -16.74 5.69
N GLY A 114 5.63 -15.46 5.74
CA GLY A 114 4.58 -15.05 6.68
C GLY A 114 3.16 -15.35 6.18
N PHE A 115 2.91 -15.18 4.88
CA PHE A 115 1.57 -15.29 4.30
C PHE A 115 1.10 -16.75 4.12
N LEU A 116 2.04 -17.68 3.87
CA LEU A 116 1.73 -19.12 3.78
C LEU A 116 1.35 -19.72 5.14
N VAL A 117 1.85 -19.18 6.25
CA VAL A 117 1.60 -19.71 7.60
C VAL A 117 0.21 -19.29 8.12
N THR A 118 -0.30 -18.12 7.76
CA THR A 118 -1.63 -17.67 8.20
C THR A 118 -2.76 -18.35 7.44
N MET A 119 -2.60 -18.62 6.14
CA MET A 119 -3.61 -19.35 5.35
C MET A 119 -3.74 -20.82 5.78
N THR A 120 -2.64 -21.49 6.16
CA THR A 120 -2.71 -22.87 6.66
C THR A 120 -3.40 -22.95 8.02
N MET A 121 -3.16 -21.99 8.92
CA MET A 121 -3.83 -21.96 10.24
C MET A 121 -5.32 -21.59 10.17
N ALA A 122 -5.74 -20.78 9.20
CA ALA A 122 -7.14 -20.44 8.99
C ALA A 122 -7.96 -21.60 8.40
N VAL A 123 -7.34 -22.48 7.61
CA VAL A 123 -8.01 -23.68 7.05
C VAL A 123 -8.09 -24.81 8.08
N LEU A 124 -7.18 -24.88 9.06
CA LEU A 124 -7.15 -25.96 10.06
C LEU A 124 -7.86 -25.66 11.39
N GLY A 125 -8.38 -24.44 11.61
CA GLY A 125 -9.23 -24.15 12.77
C GLY A 125 -8.57 -24.37 14.14
N VAL A 126 -7.25 -24.22 14.26
CA VAL A 126 -6.55 -24.41 15.55
C VAL A 126 -6.34 -23.06 16.22
N GLY A 127 -7.18 -22.75 17.21
CA GLY A 127 -6.97 -21.62 18.12
C GLY A 127 -5.80 -21.90 19.07
N TYR A 128 -4.77 -21.04 19.07
CA TYR A 128 -3.70 -21.11 20.05
C TYR A 128 -3.87 -20.02 21.12
N GLY A 129 -4.23 -20.44 22.32
CA GLY A 129 -4.28 -19.58 23.51
C GLY A 129 -2.87 -19.17 23.93
N ILE A 130 -2.62 -17.87 24.04
CA ILE A 130 -1.36 -17.35 24.56
C ILE A 130 -1.44 -17.33 26.10
N SER A 131 -0.81 -18.32 26.74
CA SER A 131 -0.51 -18.30 28.17
C SER A 131 0.58 -17.26 28.44
N LYS A 132 0.30 -16.25 29.29
CA LYS A 132 1.30 -15.30 29.78
C LYS A 132 2.13 -15.96 30.90
N GLY A 133 3.38 -16.29 30.58
CA GLY A 133 4.39 -16.70 31.56
C GLY A 133 4.79 -15.53 32.48
N ARG A 134 4.66 -15.77 33.78
CA ARG A 134 4.98 -14.87 34.89
C ARG A 134 6.47 -15.01 35.23
N MET A 135 7.25 -13.94 35.09
CA MET A 135 8.66 -13.93 35.48
C MET A 135 8.77 -13.55 36.97
N ARG A 136 9.30 -14.48 37.78
CA ARG A 136 9.81 -14.22 39.12
C ARG A 136 11.24 -14.72 39.18
N VAL A 137 12.16 -13.83 39.52
CA VAL A 137 13.20 -14.02 40.54
C VAL A 137 13.44 -12.67 41.16
#